data_AF-A0A9C9NHY2-F1
#
_entry.id   AF-A0A9C9NHY2-F1
#
_cell.length_a   1.000
_cell.length_b   1.000
_cell.length_c   1.000
_cell.angle_alpha   90.00
_cell.angle_beta   90.00
_cell.angle_gamma   90.00
#
_symmetry.space_group_name_H-M   'P 1'
#
loop_
_entity.id
_entity.type
_entity.pdbx_description
1 polymer ?
#
loop_
_entity_poly.entity_id
_entity_poly.type
_entity_poly.pdbx_seq_one_letter_code
_entity_poly.pdbx_strand_id
1 'polypeptide(L)'
;MAVDVGCFNDLAPVVADLVDGSLSASSKRAYQSDLDQFLAWGGMIPASAEMVATYVAMHADLLAPATLTRRLASLAKAHALKRVSSPTTDPLVKATLRGIKRRHGTAQLQAKPLLRDDLFAVLAVMGDRPKDIRDRALLLIGFAGGFRRSELVGLDVMDVETVRQGLVIMLRRSKTDQTGAGRKIGVPHGRMRWCPVTALEAWLSASGAGFAKSRTVISECRGHGFR
;
A
#
# COMPACT_ATOMS: atom_id res chain seq x y z
N MET A 1 -9.98 -17.54 -9.22
CA MET A 1 -9.39 -17.53 -10.56
C MET A 1 -8.81 -16.15 -10.77
N ALA A 2 -7.51 -16.06 -11.05
CA ALA A 2 -6.86 -14.79 -11.39
C ALA A 2 -7.64 -14.13 -12.54
N VAL A 3 -7.63 -12.80 -12.63
CA VAL A 3 -8.08 -12.05 -13.79
C VAL A 3 -7.31 -12.67 -14.94
N ASP A 4 -7.96 -13.56 -15.66
CA ASP A 4 -7.32 -14.26 -16.75
C ASP A 4 -7.07 -13.18 -17.78
N VAL A 5 -5.79 -12.83 -17.95
CA VAL A 5 -5.33 -11.89 -18.96
C VAL A 5 -5.32 -12.59 -20.32
N GLY A 6 -6.32 -13.43 -20.59
CA GLY A 6 -6.53 -14.20 -21.81
C GLY A 6 -6.81 -13.35 -23.05
N CYS A 7 -6.53 -12.04 -23.02
CA CYS A 7 -6.56 -11.16 -24.18
C CYS A 7 -5.17 -10.82 -24.73
N PHE A 8 -4.13 -11.44 -24.18
CA PHE A 8 -2.75 -11.30 -24.61
C PHE A 8 -2.06 -12.65 -24.86
N ASN A 9 -2.82 -13.70 -25.19
CA ASN A 9 -2.26 -15.04 -25.47
C ASN A 9 -1.28 -15.06 -26.67
N ASP A 10 -1.28 -14.02 -27.51
CA ASP A 10 -0.39 -13.90 -28.68
C ASP A 10 0.68 -12.81 -28.52
N LEU A 11 0.93 -12.29 -27.32
CA LEU A 11 1.99 -11.29 -27.12
C LEU A 11 3.38 -11.93 -27.08
N ALA A 12 4.37 -11.21 -27.62
CA ALA A 12 5.77 -11.53 -27.36
C ALA A 12 6.05 -11.53 -25.85
N PRO A 13 6.86 -12.46 -25.31
CA PRO A 13 7.10 -12.60 -23.87
C PRO A 13 7.54 -11.30 -23.18
N VAL A 14 8.35 -10.49 -23.87
CA VAL A 14 8.82 -9.19 -23.38
C VAL A 14 7.66 -8.19 -23.18
N VAL A 15 6.68 -8.18 -24.07
CA VAL A 15 5.52 -7.30 -23.95
C VAL A 15 4.62 -7.77 -22.82
N ALA A 16 4.43 -9.10 -22.67
CA ALA A 16 3.67 -9.66 -21.57
C ALA A 16 4.27 -9.29 -20.19
N ASP A 17 5.60 -9.38 -20.05
CA ASP A 17 6.31 -9.00 -18.83
C ASP A 17 6.15 -7.50 -18.50
N LEU A 18 6.34 -6.63 -19.49
CA LEU A 18 6.16 -5.18 -19.31
C LEU A 18 4.71 -4.80 -18.96
N VAL A 19 3.73 -5.46 -19.60
CA VAL A 19 2.30 -5.27 -19.29
C VAL A 19 2.00 -5.74 -17.87
N ASP A 20 2.54 -6.87 -17.45
CA ASP A 20 2.41 -7.36 -16.07
C ASP A 20 3.05 -6.38 -15.07
N GLY A 21 4.22 -5.82 -15.40
CA GLY A 21 4.93 -4.82 -14.61
C GLY A 21 4.25 -3.44 -14.53
N SER A 22 3.26 -3.16 -15.38
CA SER A 22 2.58 -1.85 -15.44
C SER A 22 1.74 -1.52 -14.19
N LEU A 23 1.43 -2.51 -13.36
CA LEU A 23 0.65 -2.35 -12.14
C LEU A 23 1.40 -2.95 -10.95
N SER A 24 1.36 -2.26 -9.81
CA SER A 24 1.85 -2.80 -8.55
C SER A 24 1.02 -4.02 -8.10
N ALA A 25 1.65 -4.94 -7.37
CA ALA A 25 0.98 -6.13 -6.84
C ALA A 25 -0.25 -5.79 -5.95
N SER A 26 -0.21 -4.65 -5.26
CA SER A 26 -1.35 -4.18 -4.47
C SER A 26 -2.52 -3.72 -5.35
N SER A 27 -2.25 -3.02 -6.46
CA SER A 27 -3.26 -2.64 -7.44
C SER A 27 -3.87 -3.88 -8.12
N LYS A 28 -3.06 -4.88 -8.49
CA LYS A 28 -3.55 -6.15 -9.05
C LYS A 28 -4.51 -6.85 -8.09
N ARG A 29 -4.12 -7.01 -6.82
CA ARG A 29 -4.96 -7.62 -5.78
C ARG A 29 -6.26 -6.84 -5.54
N ALA A 30 -6.19 -5.52 -5.51
CA ALA A 30 -7.38 -4.68 -5.34
C ALA A 30 -8.36 -4.83 -6.52
N TYR A 31 -7.85 -4.83 -7.75
CA TYR A 31 -8.69 -4.97 -8.95
C TYR A 31 -9.29 -6.37 -9.07
N GLN A 32 -8.52 -7.41 -8.73
CA GLN A 32 -9.04 -8.78 -8.63
C GLN A 32 -10.20 -8.83 -7.63
N SER A 33 -9.99 -8.33 -6.41
CA SER A 33 -11.00 -8.40 -5.37
C SER A 33 -12.27 -7.65 -5.74
N ASP A 34 -12.14 -6.48 -6.38
CA ASP A 34 -13.28 -5.70 -6.87
C ASP A 34 -14.05 -6.46 -7.96
N LEU A 35 -13.33 -7.14 -8.87
CA LEU A 35 -13.94 -7.95 -9.92
C LEU A 35 -14.67 -9.17 -9.36
N ASP A 36 -14.05 -9.90 -8.44
CA ASP A 36 -14.65 -11.06 -7.79
C ASP A 36 -15.96 -10.67 -7.10
N GLN A 37 -15.99 -9.50 -6.45
CA GLN A 37 -17.20 -8.97 -5.81
C GLN A 37 -18.29 -8.59 -6.82
N PHE A 38 -17.93 -8.10 -8.01
CA PHE A 38 -18.90 -7.80 -9.06
C PHE A 38 -19.48 -9.08 -9.67
N LEU A 39 -18.64 -10.07 -9.96
CA LEU A 39 -19.07 -11.36 -10.50
C LEU A 39 -19.93 -12.13 -9.49
N ALA A 40 -19.55 -12.13 -8.20
CA ALA A 40 -20.31 -12.79 -7.13
C ALA A 40 -21.70 -12.17 -6.93
N TRP A 41 -21.87 -10.87 -7.23
CA TRP A 41 -23.18 -10.22 -7.23
C TRP A 41 -24.08 -10.65 -8.41
N GLY A 42 -23.51 -11.30 -9.43
CA GLY A 42 -24.21 -11.68 -10.66
C GLY A 42 -23.85 -10.81 -11.87
N GLY A 43 -22.81 -9.97 -11.75
CA GLY A 43 -22.29 -9.19 -12.87
C GLY A 43 -21.59 -10.07 -13.92
N MET A 44 -21.53 -9.59 -15.16
CA MET A 44 -20.86 -10.26 -16.28
C MET A 44 -19.91 -9.31 -17.00
N ILE A 45 -18.87 -9.82 -17.67
CA ILE A 45 -17.96 -9.02 -18.49
C ILE A 45 -17.84 -9.60 -19.90
N PRO A 46 -18.24 -8.88 -20.97
CA PRO A 46 -18.62 -7.45 -20.96
C PRO A 46 -19.95 -7.14 -20.24
N ALA A 47 -20.01 -6.02 -19.52
CA ALA A 47 -21.18 -5.53 -18.81
C ALA A 47 -21.88 -4.44 -19.64
N SER A 48 -23.20 -4.32 -19.49
CA SER A 48 -23.95 -3.17 -20.03
C SER A 48 -23.87 -1.97 -19.08
N ALA A 49 -24.19 -0.77 -19.59
CA ALA A 49 -24.24 0.44 -18.77
C ALA A 49 -25.29 0.31 -17.65
N GLU A 50 -26.44 -0.30 -17.94
CA GLU A 50 -27.54 -0.55 -17.00
C GLU A 50 -27.11 -1.50 -15.88
N MET A 51 -26.38 -2.58 -16.22
CA MET A 51 -25.86 -3.53 -15.23
C MET A 51 -24.90 -2.85 -14.27
N VAL A 52 -23.97 -2.04 -14.80
CA VAL A 52 -23.00 -1.31 -13.98
C VAL A 52 -23.66 -0.23 -13.13
N ALA A 53 -24.63 0.52 -13.69
CA ALA A 53 -25.40 1.52 -12.95
C ALA A 53 -26.21 0.88 -11.82
N THR A 54 -26.89 -0.23 -12.10
CA THR A 54 -27.64 -1.02 -11.11
C THR A 54 -26.71 -1.53 -10.00
N TYR A 55 -25.55 -2.07 -10.37
CA TYR A 55 -24.56 -2.53 -9.41
C TYR A 55 -24.14 -1.43 -8.44
N VAL A 56 -23.76 -0.25 -8.93
CA VAL A 56 -23.31 0.84 -8.04
C VAL A 56 -24.47 1.43 -7.23
N ALA A 57 -25.69 1.46 -7.77
CA ALA A 57 -26.88 1.92 -7.06
C ALA A 57 -27.25 0.99 -5.90
N MET A 58 -27.28 -0.33 -6.13
CA MET A 58 -27.58 -1.34 -5.11
C MET A 58 -26.56 -1.36 -3.96
N HIS A 59 -25.36 -0.86 -4.20
CA HIS A 59 -24.30 -0.78 -3.18
C HIS A 59 -24.12 0.63 -2.60
N ALA A 60 -24.96 1.60 -2.97
CA ALA A 60 -24.81 3.00 -2.56
C ALA A 60 -24.93 3.21 -1.05
N ASP A 61 -25.83 2.46 -0.39
CA ASP A 61 -26.03 2.53 1.06
C ASP A 61 -25.02 1.66 1.84
N LEU A 62 -24.35 0.73 1.16
CA LEU A 62 -23.44 -0.25 1.78
C LEU A 62 -21.98 0.19 1.73
N LEU A 63 -21.61 0.99 0.72
CA LEU A 63 -20.21 1.32 0.42
C LEU A 63 -20.00 2.81 0.25
N ALA A 64 -18.87 3.30 0.75
CA ALA A 64 -18.46 4.68 0.54
C ALA A 64 -18.36 5.01 -0.98
N PRO A 65 -18.71 6.24 -1.41
CA PRO A 65 -18.62 6.63 -2.83
C PRO A 65 -17.22 6.48 -3.44
N ALA A 66 -16.17 6.59 -2.62
CA ALA A 66 -14.78 6.35 -3.03
C ALA A 66 -14.54 4.88 -3.41
N THR A 67 -15.12 3.94 -2.66
CA THR A 67 -15.05 2.50 -2.95
C THR A 67 -15.76 2.18 -4.27
N LEU A 68 -16.95 2.73 -4.48
CA LEU A 68 -17.70 2.56 -5.74
C LEU A 68 -16.95 3.13 -6.94
N THR A 69 -16.33 4.31 -6.77
CA THR A 69 -15.47 4.92 -7.80
C THR A 69 -14.28 4.01 -8.15
N ARG A 70 -13.64 3.39 -7.15
CA ARG A 70 -12.54 2.44 -7.36
C ARG A 70 -13.01 1.18 -8.09
N ARG A 71 -14.14 0.59 -7.70
CA ARG A 71 -14.73 -0.56 -8.39
C ARG A 71 -15.02 -0.26 -9.86
N LEU A 72 -15.55 0.92 -10.18
CA LEU A 72 -15.74 1.36 -11.57
C LEU A 72 -14.42 1.44 -12.34
N ALA A 73 -13.32 1.88 -11.72
CA ALA A 73 -12.01 1.85 -12.37
C ALA A 73 -11.54 0.42 -12.66
N SER A 74 -11.77 -0.52 -11.75
CA SER A 74 -11.47 -1.95 -11.96
C SER A 74 -12.31 -2.56 -13.09
N LEU A 75 -13.61 -2.26 -13.14
CA LEU A 75 -14.47 -2.67 -14.24
C LEU A 75 -14.01 -2.08 -15.58
N ALA A 76 -13.64 -0.80 -15.60
CA ALA A 76 -13.11 -0.16 -16.81
C ALA A 76 -11.83 -0.85 -17.30
N LYS A 77 -10.92 -1.19 -16.38
CA LYS A 77 -9.69 -1.93 -16.70
C LYS A 77 -10.00 -3.32 -17.25
N ALA A 78 -10.96 -4.04 -16.66
CA ALA A 78 -11.35 -5.36 -17.13
C ALA A 78 -11.92 -5.33 -18.57
N HIS A 79 -12.74 -4.32 -18.90
CA HIS A 79 -13.23 -4.10 -20.27
C HIS A 79 -12.09 -3.74 -21.24
N ALA A 80 -11.19 -2.85 -20.82
CA ALA A 80 -10.03 -2.46 -21.62
C ALA A 80 -9.11 -3.65 -21.91
N LEU A 81 -8.88 -4.54 -20.93
CA LEU A 81 -8.12 -5.77 -21.14
C LEU A 81 -8.80 -6.67 -22.18
N LYS A 82 -10.14 -6.73 -22.19
CA LYS A 82 -10.93 -7.43 -23.22
C LYS A 82 -11.05 -6.68 -24.55
N ARG A 83 -10.40 -5.52 -24.70
CA ARG A 83 -10.48 -4.65 -25.89
C ARG A 83 -11.90 -4.25 -26.28
N VAL A 84 -12.80 -4.17 -25.30
CA VAL A 84 -14.18 -3.70 -25.48
C VAL A 84 -14.37 -2.33 -24.84
N SER A 85 -15.35 -1.57 -25.33
CA SER A 85 -15.71 -0.27 -24.73
C SER A 85 -16.11 -0.44 -23.26
N SER A 86 -15.64 0.47 -22.41
CA SER A 86 -15.99 0.45 -20.99
C SER A 86 -17.37 1.08 -20.76
N PRO A 87 -18.34 0.37 -20.15
CA PRO A 87 -19.64 0.94 -19.79
C PRO A 87 -19.54 2.04 -18.71
N THR A 88 -18.39 2.17 -18.04
CA THR A 88 -18.23 3.13 -16.93
C THR A 88 -18.13 4.58 -17.38
N THR A 89 -17.86 4.82 -18.68
CA THR A 89 -17.85 6.16 -19.27
C THR A 89 -19.23 6.62 -19.74
N ASP A 90 -20.21 5.72 -19.74
CA ASP A 90 -21.58 5.98 -20.16
C ASP A 90 -22.26 7.07 -19.29
N PRO A 91 -23.06 7.98 -19.88
CA PRO A 91 -23.79 9.00 -19.15
C PRO A 91 -24.63 8.46 -17.99
N LEU A 92 -25.26 7.29 -18.14
CA LEU A 92 -26.08 6.65 -17.10
C LEU A 92 -25.24 6.31 -15.87
N VAL A 93 -24.10 5.66 -16.06
CA VAL A 93 -23.20 5.27 -14.95
C VAL A 93 -22.62 6.52 -14.27
N LYS A 94 -22.19 7.51 -15.05
CA LYS A 94 -21.68 8.79 -14.51
C LYS A 94 -22.74 9.55 -13.73
N ALA A 95 -23.97 9.62 -14.24
CA ALA A 95 -25.09 10.28 -13.58
C ALA A 95 -25.45 9.57 -12.27
N THR A 96 -25.51 8.23 -12.29
CA THR A 96 -25.76 7.40 -11.10
C THR A 96 -24.71 7.65 -10.02
N LEU A 97 -23.41 7.58 -10.36
CA LEU A 97 -22.34 7.86 -9.42
C LEU A 97 -22.39 9.30 -8.89
N ARG A 98 -22.74 10.27 -9.73
CA ARG A 98 -22.92 11.68 -9.31
C ARG A 98 -24.08 11.81 -8.32
N GLY A 99 -25.20 11.13 -8.54
CA GLY A 99 -26.33 11.06 -7.62
C GLY A 99 -25.92 10.47 -6.26
N ILE A 100 -25.23 9.33 -6.27
CA ILE A 100 -24.70 8.69 -5.07
C ILE A 100 -23.76 9.64 -4.31
N LYS A 101 -22.85 10.31 -5.00
CA LYS A 101 -21.93 11.29 -4.37
C LYS A 101 -22.64 12.49 -3.77
N ARG A 102 -23.79 12.92 -4.31
CA ARG A 102 -24.58 14.01 -3.70
C ARG A 102 -25.34 13.55 -2.46
N ARG A 103 -25.88 12.33 -2.49
CA ARG A 103 -26.68 11.78 -1.40
C ARG A 103 -25.83 11.23 -0.23
N HIS A 104 -24.71 10.59 -0.55
CA HIS A 104 -23.85 9.87 0.39
C HIS A 104 -22.42 10.41 0.43
N GLY A 105 -22.15 11.56 -0.20
CA GLY A 105 -20.83 12.17 -0.21
C GLY A 105 -20.42 12.62 1.18
N THR A 106 -19.63 11.80 1.87
CA THR A 106 -18.96 12.19 3.11
C THR A 106 -17.52 12.62 2.79
N ALA A 107 -17.01 13.61 3.51
CA ALA A 107 -15.59 13.92 3.48
C ALA A 107 -14.77 12.64 3.75
N GLN A 108 -13.68 12.43 3.01
CA GLN A 108 -12.82 11.28 3.29
C GLN A 108 -12.23 11.44 4.69
N LEU A 109 -12.62 10.53 5.59
CA LEU A 109 -12.06 10.47 6.93
C LEU A 109 -10.57 10.12 6.80
N GLN A 110 -9.72 11.11 7.07
CA GLN A 110 -8.30 10.90 7.24
C GLN A 110 -8.05 10.62 8.72
N ALA A 111 -7.20 9.63 9.00
CA ALA A 111 -6.72 9.44 10.37
C ALA A 111 -6.06 10.75 10.83
N LYS A 112 -6.30 11.13 12.08
CA LYS A 112 -5.58 12.25 12.69
C LYS A 112 -4.08 11.95 12.61
N PRO A 113 -3.23 12.93 12.27
CA PRO A 113 -1.80 12.72 12.26
C PRO A 113 -1.36 12.29 13.66
N LEU A 114 -0.49 11.29 13.74
CA LEU A 114 0.16 10.94 14.99
C LEU A 114 1.02 12.13 15.42
N LEU A 115 0.81 12.64 16.63
CA LEU A 115 1.64 13.72 17.17
C LEU A 115 2.80 13.14 17.97
N ARG A 116 3.83 13.97 18.20
CA ARG A 116 5.03 13.58 18.95
C ARG A 116 4.67 13.04 20.34
N ASP A 117 3.78 13.74 21.05
CA ASP A 117 3.47 13.41 22.44
C ASP A 117 2.62 12.13 22.53
N ASP A 118 1.73 11.90 21.57
CA ASP A 118 0.99 10.64 21.43
C ASP A 118 1.93 9.46 21.16
N LEU A 119 2.91 9.64 20.26
CA LEU A 119 3.94 8.65 19.99
C LEU A 119 4.71 8.34 21.27
N PHE A 120 5.13 9.35 22.03
CA PHE A 120 5.91 9.16 23.25
C PHE A 120 5.11 8.44 24.34
N ALA A 121 3.80 8.69 24.45
CA ALA A 121 2.92 7.95 25.35
C ALA A 121 2.86 6.45 24.99
N VAL A 122 2.75 6.12 23.70
CA VAL A 122 2.78 4.74 23.22
C VAL A 122 4.12 4.08 23.50
N LEU A 123 5.24 4.76 23.21
CA LEU A 123 6.57 4.22 23.44
C LEU A 123 6.87 3.98 24.93
N ALA A 124 6.31 4.80 25.82
CA ALA A 124 6.54 4.70 27.26
C ALA A 124 6.00 3.41 27.88
N VAL A 125 4.98 2.79 27.29
CA VAL A 125 4.36 1.56 27.79
C VAL A 125 4.85 0.29 27.08
N MET A 126 5.74 0.42 26.08
CA MET A 126 6.32 -0.72 25.39
C MET A 126 7.37 -1.42 26.26
N GLY A 127 7.26 -2.75 26.36
CA GLY A 127 8.28 -3.60 27.01
C GLY A 127 9.53 -3.79 26.15
N ASP A 128 10.33 -4.81 26.48
CA ASP A 128 11.62 -5.07 25.84
C ASP A 128 11.72 -6.45 25.19
N ARG A 129 10.58 -7.09 24.86
CA ARG A 129 10.62 -8.31 24.04
C ARG A 129 11.11 -7.95 22.64
N PRO A 130 11.65 -8.91 21.86
CA PRO A 130 12.10 -8.65 20.49
C PRO A 130 11.09 -7.92 19.61
N LYS A 131 9.80 -8.25 19.73
CA LYS A 131 8.73 -7.54 19.00
C LYS A 131 8.55 -6.08 19.46
N ASP A 132 8.73 -5.80 20.75
CA ASP A 132 8.55 -4.46 21.30
C ASP A 132 9.74 -3.57 20.86
N ILE A 133 10.95 -4.13 20.79
CA ILE A 133 12.15 -3.46 20.24
C ILE A 133 11.96 -3.15 18.75
N ARG A 134 11.47 -4.12 17.97
CA ARG A 134 11.15 -3.94 16.54
C ARG A 134 10.11 -2.85 16.33
N ASP A 135 9.00 -2.90 17.06
CA ASP A 135 7.89 -1.99 16.89
C ASP A 135 8.27 -0.57 17.33
N ARG A 136 9.12 -0.44 18.36
CA ARG A 136 9.76 0.83 18.76
C ARG A 136 10.62 1.42 17.63
N ALA A 137 11.46 0.60 17.00
CA ALA A 137 12.27 1.04 15.85
C ALA A 137 11.39 1.47 14.66
N LEU A 138 10.37 0.68 14.34
CA LEU A 138 9.39 0.97 13.27
C LEU A 138 8.68 2.31 13.47
N LEU A 139 8.15 2.55 14.67
CA LEU A 139 7.43 3.76 14.98
C LEU A 139 8.35 4.99 14.91
N LEU A 140 9.55 4.90 15.51
CA LEU A 140 10.47 6.03 15.54
C LEU A 140 11.06 6.36 14.17
N ILE A 141 11.50 5.35 13.41
CA ILE A 141 12.00 5.56 12.04
C ILE A 141 10.88 6.04 11.12
N GLY A 142 9.70 5.42 11.21
CA GLY A 142 8.53 5.82 10.44
C GLY A 142 8.11 7.26 10.69
N PHE A 143 8.09 7.66 11.96
CA PHE A 143 7.74 9.01 12.37
C PHE A 143 8.80 10.04 11.95
N ALA A 144 10.09 9.77 12.23
CA ALA A 144 11.17 10.71 11.95
C ALA A 144 11.43 10.90 10.45
N GLY A 145 11.30 9.84 9.65
CA GLY A 145 11.49 9.89 8.20
C GLY A 145 10.22 10.18 7.39
N GLY A 146 9.04 10.24 8.04
CA GLY A 146 7.76 10.40 7.36
C GLY A 146 7.44 9.25 6.39
N PHE A 147 7.90 8.04 6.71
CA PHE A 147 7.78 6.89 5.83
C PHE A 147 6.37 6.29 5.86
N ARG A 148 5.89 5.86 4.70
CA ARG A 148 4.67 5.04 4.62
C ARG A 148 4.98 3.63 5.08
N ARG A 149 3.97 2.92 5.59
CA ARG A 149 4.08 1.50 6.00
C ARG A 149 4.76 0.62 4.95
N SER A 150 4.37 0.74 3.67
CA SER A 150 4.96 -0.06 2.60
C SER A 150 6.43 0.26 2.32
N GLU A 151 6.84 1.51 2.61
CA GLU A 151 8.22 1.96 2.43
C GLU A 151 9.09 1.39 3.56
N LEU A 152 8.59 1.37 4.80
CA LEU A 152 9.26 0.73 5.94
C LEU A 152 9.46 -0.77 5.73
N VAL A 153 8.42 -1.49 5.32
CA VAL A 153 8.48 -2.95 5.12
C VAL A 153 9.37 -3.33 3.93
N GLY A 154 9.54 -2.43 2.95
CA GLY A 154 10.40 -2.65 1.79
C GLY A 154 11.86 -2.22 2.00
N LEU A 155 12.22 -1.74 3.19
CA LEU A 155 13.56 -1.23 3.47
C LEU A 155 14.53 -2.39 3.72
N ASP A 156 15.66 -2.42 3.02
CA ASP A 156 16.76 -3.35 3.27
C ASP A 156 17.87 -2.69 4.08
N VAL A 157 18.65 -3.49 4.82
CA VAL A 157 19.74 -2.94 5.64
C VAL A 157 20.76 -2.16 4.79
N MET A 158 20.94 -2.55 3.53
CA MET A 158 21.79 -1.84 2.58
C MET A 158 21.28 -0.47 2.15
N ASP A 159 19.99 -0.20 2.36
CA ASP A 159 19.40 1.10 2.11
C ASP A 159 19.72 2.10 3.23
N VAL A 160 20.33 1.66 4.34
CA VAL A 160 20.60 2.49 5.52
C VAL A 160 22.10 2.80 5.63
N GLU A 161 22.44 4.08 5.45
CA GLU A 161 23.79 4.60 5.62
C GLU A 161 23.88 5.36 6.95
N THR A 162 24.79 4.94 7.84
CA THR A 162 25.06 5.68 9.09
C THR A 162 26.03 6.82 8.82
N VAL A 163 25.66 8.02 9.22
CA VAL A 163 26.48 9.23 9.12
C VAL A 163 26.62 9.89 10.49
N ARG A 164 27.56 10.84 10.64
CA ARG A 164 27.81 11.50 11.93
C ARG A 164 26.55 12.14 12.55
N GLN A 165 25.63 12.62 11.72
CA GLN A 165 24.42 13.32 12.14
C GLN A 165 23.21 12.38 12.38
N GLY A 166 23.32 11.09 12.06
CA GLY A 166 22.24 10.11 12.17
C GLY A 166 22.27 9.09 11.03
N LEU A 167 21.16 8.94 10.32
CA LEU A 167 21.03 8.00 9.20
C LEU A 167 20.67 8.72 7.91
N VAL A 168 21.10 8.18 6.78
CA VAL A 168 20.62 8.49 5.45
C VAL A 168 19.99 7.22 4.89
N ILE A 169 18.68 7.26 4.63
CA ILE A 169 17.90 6.11 4.19
C ILE A 169 17.55 6.28 2.71
N MET A 170 17.97 5.35 1.87
CA MET A 170 17.63 5.29 0.45
C MET A 170 16.28 4.62 0.24
N LEU A 171 15.29 5.40 -0.17
CA LEU A 171 13.97 4.91 -0.48
C LEU A 171 13.91 4.61 -1.98
N ARG A 172 14.07 3.33 -2.35
CA ARG A 172 14.18 2.88 -3.76
C ARG A 172 12.91 3.11 -4.59
N ARG A 173 11.73 2.92 -4.01
CA ARG A 173 10.43 3.13 -4.66
C ARG A 173 9.40 3.63 -3.66
N SER A 174 8.50 4.52 -4.10
CA SER A 174 7.41 5.02 -3.26
C SER A 174 6.08 4.93 -3.99
N LYS A 175 4.96 5.17 -3.29
CA LYS A 175 3.65 5.24 -3.94
C LYS A 175 3.65 6.24 -5.11
N THR A 176 4.35 7.35 -4.97
CA THR A 176 4.43 8.46 -5.94
C THR A 176 5.63 8.38 -6.88
N ASP A 177 6.55 7.44 -6.64
CA ASP A 177 7.72 7.16 -7.49
C ASP A 177 7.71 5.66 -7.82
N GLN A 178 6.86 5.28 -8.77
CA GLN A 178 6.73 3.91 -9.26
C GLN A 178 7.84 3.54 -10.25
N THR A 179 8.47 4.53 -10.88
CA THR A 179 9.60 4.37 -11.81
C THR A 179 10.90 4.06 -11.06
N GLY A 180 11.00 4.41 -9.78
CA GLY A 180 12.11 4.04 -8.91
C GLY A 180 13.34 4.93 -9.08
N ALA A 181 13.14 6.22 -9.33
CA ALA A 181 14.24 7.19 -9.28
C ALA A 181 14.90 7.20 -7.88
N GLY A 182 14.10 6.89 -6.87
CA GLY A 182 14.50 6.81 -5.48
C GLY A 182 14.73 8.19 -4.85
N ARG A 183 14.79 8.22 -3.52
CA ARG A 183 15.17 9.44 -2.79
C ARG A 183 15.88 9.10 -1.50
N LYS A 184 16.85 9.93 -1.12
CA LYS A 184 17.51 9.86 0.19
C LYS A 184 16.72 10.65 1.23
N ILE A 185 16.48 10.06 2.40
CA ILE A 185 15.83 10.70 3.53
C ILE A 185 16.79 10.69 4.72
N GLY A 186 17.10 11.87 5.24
CA GLY A 186 17.90 12.03 6.46
C GLY A 186 17.06 11.81 7.70
N VAL A 187 17.51 10.94 8.60
CA VAL A 187 16.91 10.71 9.93
C VAL A 187 17.95 11.09 10.98
N PRO A 188 17.85 12.28 11.59
CA PRO A 188 18.84 12.73 12.56
C PRO A 188 18.75 11.96 13.88
N HIS A 189 19.83 11.99 14.66
CA HIS A 189 19.77 11.53 16.06
C HIS A 189 18.71 12.30 16.84
N GLY A 190 17.92 11.57 17.63
CA GLY A 190 17.01 12.16 18.59
C GLY A 190 17.78 12.78 19.76
N ARG A 191 17.34 13.94 20.23
CA ARG A 191 17.95 14.64 21.38
C ARG A 191 17.41 14.19 22.74
N MET A 192 16.42 13.31 22.75
CA MET A 192 15.71 12.83 23.95
C MET A 192 15.85 11.31 24.06
N ARG A 193 15.23 10.74 25.11
CA ARG A 193 15.13 9.28 25.36
C ARG A 193 14.76 8.47 24.12
N TRP A 194 13.92 9.03 23.25
CA TRP A 194 13.37 8.34 22.08
C TRP A 194 14.13 8.68 20.80
N CYS A 195 15.33 8.14 20.68
CA CYS A 195 16.18 8.34 19.50
C CYS A 195 15.85 7.30 18.41
N PRO A 196 15.45 7.72 17.19
CA PRO A 196 15.15 6.80 16.09
C PRO A 196 16.36 5.98 15.65
N VAL A 197 17.55 6.62 15.64
CA VAL A 197 18.81 5.96 15.24
C VAL A 197 19.15 4.83 16.20
N THR A 198 19.17 5.13 17.51
CA THR A 198 19.48 4.14 18.56
C THR A 198 18.44 3.03 18.63
N ALA A 199 17.17 3.35 18.39
CA ALA A 199 16.12 2.33 18.34
C ALA A 199 16.32 1.37 17.16
N LEU A 200 16.72 1.88 15.99
CA LEU A 200 17.04 1.05 14.83
C LEU A 200 18.27 0.18 15.08
N GLU A 201 19.35 0.75 15.63
CA GLU A 201 20.56 0.02 16.00
C GLU A 201 20.25 -1.12 17.00
N ALA A 202 19.43 -0.84 18.01
CA ALA A 202 19.00 -1.85 18.98
C ALA A 202 18.24 -3.01 18.31
N TRP A 203 17.37 -2.71 17.34
CA TRP A 203 16.67 -3.74 16.58
C TRP A 203 17.61 -4.55 15.66
N LEU A 204 18.53 -3.90 14.95
CA LEU A 204 19.51 -4.59 14.09
C LEU A 204 20.41 -5.52 14.92
N SER A 205 20.81 -5.09 16.11
CA SER A 205 21.54 -5.91 17.07
C SER A 205 20.71 -7.11 17.56
N ALA A 206 19.47 -6.88 18.02
CA ALA A 206 18.60 -7.92 18.56
C ALA A 206 18.13 -8.96 17.52
N SER A 207 17.97 -8.55 16.25
CA SER A 207 17.51 -9.43 15.16
C SER A 207 18.64 -10.25 14.52
N GLY A 208 19.90 -9.98 14.88
CA GLY A 208 21.06 -10.56 14.20
C GLY A 208 21.18 -10.11 12.73
N ALA A 209 20.39 -9.12 12.31
CA ALA A 209 20.53 -8.45 11.03
C ALA A 209 21.63 -7.38 11.15
N GLY A 210 22.89 -7.82 11.25
CA GLY A 210 24.02 -6.91 11.13
C GLY A 210 24.07 -6.29 9.73
N PHE A 211 24.71 -5.12 9.61
CA PHE A 211 24.91 -4.34 8.36
C PHE A 211 25.55 -5.11 7.18
N ALA A 212 25.91 -6.39 7.35
CA ALA A 212 26.64 -7.21 6.40
C ALA A 212 25.84 -8.35 5.73
N LYS A 213 24.51 -8.45 5.94
CA LYS A 213 23.68 -9.48 5.28
C LYS A 213 22.47 -8.84 4.60
N SER A 214 22.27 -9.15 3.32
CA SER A 214 21.09 -8.79 2.54
C SER A 214 19.83 -9.36 3.20
N ARG A 215 19.23 -8.57 4.08
CA ARG A 215 17.97 -8.84 4.76
C ARG A 215 17.19 -7.54 4.88
N THR A 216 15.87 -7.67 4.79
CA THR A 216 14.94 -6.60 5.09
C THR A 216 15.16 -6.11 6.52
N VAL A 217 15.25 -4.79 6.70
CA VAL A 217 15.46 -4.12 8.00
C VAL A 217 14.42 -4.61 9.00
N ILE A 218 13.17 -4.73 8.57
CA ILE A 218 12.07 -5.23 9.40
C ILE A 218 11.71 -6.63 8.93
N SER A 219 12.32 -7.62 9.57
CA SER A 219 11.96 -9.03 9.39
C SER A 219 10.97 -9.49 10.47
N GLU A 220 10.22 -10.55 10.17
CA GLU A 220 9.45 -11.25 11.20
C GLU A 220 10.40 -11.76 12.29
N CYS A 221 10.01 -11.57 13.55
CA CYS A 221 10.66 -12.24 14.67
C CYS A 221 10.47 -13.75 14.50
N ARG A 222 11.33 -14.42 13.76
CA ARG A 222 11.39 -15.89 13.78
C ARG A 222 11.81 -16.26 15.18
N GLY A 223 10.93 -16.93 15.92
CA GLY A 223 11.22 -17.47 17.24
C GLY A 223 12.37 -18.45 17.15
N HIS A 224 13.60 -17.97 17.24
CA HIS A 224 14.70 -18.80 17.70
C HIS A 224 14.65 -18.72 19.21
N GLY A 225 14.18 -19.83 19.78
CA GLY A 225 14.05 -20.02 21.21
C GLY A 225 15.38 -19.72 21.88
N PHE A 226 15.37 -18.70 22.73
CA PHE A 226 16.25 -18.66 23.88
C PHE A 226 15.58 -19.56 24.92
N ARG A 227 16.14 -20.76 25.09
CA ARG A 227 16.13 -21.40 26.40
C ARG A 227 17.03 -20.61 27.32
#